data_AF-A0A1V2IPD7-F1
#
_entry.id   AF-A0A1V2IPD7-F1
#
_cell.length_a   1.000
_cell.length_b   1.000
_cell.length_c   1.000
_cell.angle_alpha   90.00
_cell.angle_beta   90.00
_cell.angle_gamma   90.00
#
_symmetry.space_group_name_H-M   'P 1'
#
loop_
_entity.id
_entity.type
_entity.pdbx_description
1 polymer ?
#
loop_
_entity_poly.entity_id
_entity_poly.type
_entity_poly.pdbx_seq_one_letter_code
_entity_poly.pdbx_strand_id
1 'polypeptide(L)'
;MGVTASGVERAAVEERILREVVALLHDVIGDEYVIDCEIDLSTSFNTDLELESIEFVALADRMRQHYGDTVDFVGFLADRNVDEVINMRVGEVVSFIADCLTPPQPSEPSEPSEPSRS
;
A
#
# COMPACT_ATOMS: atom_id res chain seq x y z
N MET A 1 -8.86 26.52 6.69
CA MET A 1 -8.05 25.29 6.83
C MET A 1 -8.85 24.17 6.16
N GLY A 2 -8.79 24.12 4.83
CA GLY A 2 -9.57 23.18 4.02
C GLY A 2 -8.66 22.04 3.63
N VAL A 3 -8.71 20.95 4.38
CA VAL A 3 -8.29 19.66 3.86
C VAL A 3 -9.22 19.38 2.67
N THR A 4 -8.65 19.30 1.47
CA THR A 4 -9.41 18.96 0.26
C THR A 4 -9.98 17.55 0.42
N ALA A 5 -11.19 17.27 -0.09
CA ALA A 5 -11.81 15.94 0.00
C ALA A 5 -10.87 14.83 -0.50
N SER A 6 -10.07 15.12 -1.53
CA SER A 6 -9.04 14.25 -2.09
C SER A 6 -7.93 13.85 -1.10
N GLY A 7 -7.63 14.67 -0.09
CA GLY A 7 -6.65 14.34 0.96
C GLY A 7 -7.20 13.39 2.02
N VAL A 8 -8.50 13.49 2.33
CA VAL A 8 -9.18 12.57 3.26
C VAL A 8 -9.37 11.19 2.63
N GLU A 9 -9.72 11.16 1.35
CA GLU A 9 -9.86 9.91 0.59
C GLU A 9 -8.54 9.15 0.51
N ARG A 10 -7.41 9.84 0.27
CA ARG A 10 -6.09 9.22 0.25
C ARG A 10 -5.72 8.62 1.62
N ALA A 11 -5.92 9.37 2.70
CA ALA A 11 -5.64 8.87 4.04
C ALA A 11 -6.50 7.65 4.41
N ALA A 12 -7.77 7.63 4.01
CA ALA A 12 -8.65 6.47 4.21
C ALA A 12 -8.21 5.25 3.41
N VAL A 13 -7.72 5.45 2.18
CA VAL A 13 -7.12 4.40 1.35
C VAL A 13 -5.83 3.88 1.98
N GLU A 14 -4.94 4.76 2.42
CA GLU A 14 -3.69 4.39 3.11
C GLU A 14 -3.97 3.60 4.40
N GLU A 15 -4.93 4.03 5.23
CA GLU A 15 -5.33 3.30 6.44
C GLU A 15 -5.93 1.92 6.13
N ARG A 16 -6.70 1.81 5.05
CA ARG A 16 -7.22 0.52 4.58
C ARG A 16 -6.07 -0.40 4.15
N ILE A 17 -5.15 0.09 3.32
CA ILE A 17 -4.00 -0.67 2.85
C ILE A 17 -3.11 -1.08 4.03
N LEU A 18 -2.87 -0.18 4.99
CA LEU A 18 -2.12 -0.49 6.21
C LEU A 18 -2.73 -1.70 6.93
N ARG A 19 -4.05 -1.69 7.16
CA ARG A 19 -4.75 -2.84 7.79
C ARG A 19 -4.59 -4.13 6.97
N GLU A 20 -4.67 -4.05 5.64
CA GLU A 20 -4.48 -5.21 4.77
C GLU A 20 -3.03 -5.73 4.86
N VAL A 21 -2.03 -4.85 4.84
CA VAL A 21 -0.60 -5.21 4.99
C VAL A 21 -0.33 -5.83 6.36
N VAL A 22 -0.89 -5.28 7.43
CA VAL A 22 -0.79 -5.85 8.79
C VAL A 22 -1.38 -7.25 8.83
N ALA A 23 -2.56 -7.47 8.25
CA ALA A 23 -3.16 -8.80 8.20
C ALA A 23 -2.28 -9.81 7.43
N LEU A 24 -1.64 -9.39 6.32
CA LEU A 24 -0.71 -10.24 5.59
C LEU A 24 0.56 -10.54 6.39
N LEU A 25 1.10 -9.56 7.12
CA LEU A 25 2.22 -9.74 8.05
C LEU A 25 1.91 -10.76 9.12
N HIS A 26 0.74 -10.68 9.75
CA HIS A 26 0.25 -11.69 10.72
C HIS A 26 0.23 -13.10 10.12
N ASP A 27 -0.20 -13.25 8.86
CA ASP A 27 -0.27 -14.54 8.16
C ASP A 27 1.11 -15.07 7.73
N VAL A 28 2.14 -14.21 7.68
CA VAL A 28 3.51 -14.56 7.32
C VAL A 28 4.35 -14.88 8.55
N ILE A 29 4.42 -13.96 9.51
CA ILE A 29 5.25 -14.05 10.73
C ILE A 29 4.58 -14.99 11.76
N GLY A 30 3.26 -15.12 11.68
CA GLY A 30 2.46 -15.88 12.62
C GLY A 30 1.83 -14.99 13.69
N ASP A 31 0.62 -15.35 14.10
CA ASP A 31 -0.21 -14.53 15.01
C ASP A 31 0.52 -14.23 16.33
N GLU A 32 1.34 -15.15 16.84
CA GLU A 32 2.02 -15.01 18.13
C GLU A 32 3.08 -13.90 18.23
N TYR A 33 3.64 -13.42 17.10
CA TYR A 33 4.75 -12.47 17.09
C TYR A 33 4.29 -11.01 16.94
N VAL A 34 3.13 -10.79 16.32
CA VAL A 34 2.66 -9.44 15.94
C VAL A 34 1.58 -8.89 16.87
N ILE A 35 0.95 -9.73 17.71
CA ILE A 35 -0.15 -9.35 18.61
C ILE A 35 0.19 -8.20 19.58
N ASP A 36 1.47 -7.96 19.90
CA ASP A 36 1.90 -6.91 20.84
C ASP A 36 2.56 -5.68 20.15
N CYS A 37 2.75 -5.71 18.83
CA CYS A 37 3.43 -4.64 18.09
C CYS A 37 2.43 -3.72 17.39
N GLU A 38 2.43 -2.42 17.74
CA GLU A 38 1.61 -1.41 17.05
C GLU A 38 2.27 -1.04 15.71
N ILE A 39 1.80 -1.66 14.62
CA ILE A 39 2.31 -1.40 13.27
C ILE A 39 1.70 -0.12 12.70
N ASP A 40 2.56 0.88 12.45
CA ASP A 40 2.22 2.14 11.81
C ASP A 40 3.00 2.33 10.49
N LEU A 41 2.69 3.38 9.72
CA LEU A 41 3.44 3.81 8.54
C LEU A 41 4.95 4.03 8.83
N SER A 42 5.30 4.38 10.07
CA SER A 42 6.69 4.59 10.48
C SER A 42 7.46 3.31 10.80
N THR A 43 6.75 2.18 10.97
CA THR A 43 7.28 0.86 11.33
C THR A 43 8.22 0.32 10.26
N SER A 44 9.38 -0.18 10.69
CA SER A 44 10.43 -0.75 9.84
C SER A 44 10.29 -2.27 9.76
N PHE A 45 10.30 -2.83 8.54
CA PHE A 45 10.17 -4.27 8.36
C PHE A 45 11.34 -5.03 9.02
N ASN A 46 12.57 -4.52 8.94
CA ASN A 46 13.73 -5.22 9.51
C ASN A 46 14.06 -4.81 10.95
N THR A 47 13.86 -3.55 11.34
CA THR A 47 14.29 -3.07 12.67
C THR A 47 13.23 -3.25 13.74
N ASP A 48 11.96 -3.08 13.36
CA ASP A 48 10.84 -3.06 14.30
C ASP A 48 10.11 -4.40 14.31
N LEU A 49 9.88 -4.96 13.11
CA LEU A 49 9.27 -6.29 12.95
C LEU A 49 10.28 -7.43 12.91
N GLU A 50 11.58 -7.11 12.85
CA GLU A 50 12.68 -8.09 12.76
C GLU A 50 12.44 -9.19 11.71
N LEU A 51 11.82 -8.83 10.57
CA LEU A 51 11.47 -9.78 9.53
C LEU A 51 12.70 -10.49 8.97
N GLU A 52 12.62 -11.81 8.95
CA GLU A 52 13.60 -12.65 8.31
C GLU A 52 13.48 -12.54 6.78
N SER A 53 14.58 -12.83 6.10
CA SER A 53 14.64 -12.77 4.63
C SER A 53 13.62 -13.70 3.96
N ILE A 54 13.29 -14.84 4.59
CA ILE A 54 12.30 -15.79 4.08
C ILE A 54 10.86 -15.28 4.24
N GLU A 55 10.59 -14.61 5.36
CA GLU A 55 9.29 -14.01 5.64
C GLU A 55 9.06 -12.82 4.71
N PHE A 56 10.09 -12.04 4.42
CA PHE A 56 10.02 -10.97 3.45
C PHE A 56 9.62 -11.46 2.06
N VAL A 57 10.20 -12.57 1.59
CA VAL A 57 9.83 -13.20 0.31
C VAL A 57 8.39 -13.71 0.35
N ALA A 58 7.94 -14.30 1.46
CA ALA A 58 6.56 -14.76 1.62
C ALA A 58 5.55 -13.60 1.65
N LEU A 59 5.91 -12.47 2.28
CA LEU A 59 5.11 -11.25 2.29
C LEU A 59 4.97 -10.67 0.88
N ALA A 60 6.09 -10.59 0.15
CA ALA A 60 6.10 -10.11 -1.23
C ALA A 60 5.19 -10.95 -2.14
N ASP A 61 5.24 -12.28 -1.99
CA ASP A 61 4.39 -13.19 -2.75
C ASP A 61 2.91 -13.02 -2.37
N ARG A 62 2.58 -12.92 -1.08
CA ARG A 62 1.21 -12.68 -0.61
C ARG A 62 0.65 -11.33 -1.06
N MET A 63 1.43 -10.26 -0.99
CA MET A 63 1.02 -8.95 -1.52
C MET A 63 0.68 -9.03 -3.00
N ARG A 64 1.53 -9.70 -3.78
CA ARG A 64 1.27 -9.93 -5.21
C ARG A 64 0.00 -10.76 -5.44
N GLN A 65 -0.26 -11.79 -4.64
CA GLN A 65 -1.50 -12.57 -4.75
C GLN A 65 -2.74 -11.76 -4.37
N HIS A 66 -2.63 -10.87 -3.38
CA HIS A 66 -3.73 -10.06 -2.88
C HIS A 66 -4.13 -8.94 -3.84
N TYR A 67 -3.15 -8.18 -4.33
CA TYR A 67 -3.38 -7.04 -5.22
C TYR A 67 -3.31 -7.41 -6.72
N GLY A 68 -2.81 -8.61 -7.05
CA GLY A 68 -2.66 -9.11 -8.41
C GLY A 68 -1.70 -8.26 -9.25
N ASP A 69 -1.99 -8.14 -10.55
CA ASP A 69 -1.25 -7.28 -11.49
C ASP A 69 -1.49 -5.78 -11.26
N THR A 70 -2.33 -5.38 -10.30
CA THR A 70 -2.57 -3.96 -10.00
C THR A 70 -1.38 -3.32 -9.31
N VAL A 71 -0.64 -4.10 -8.52
CA VAL A 71 0.53 -3.65 -7.74
C VAL A 71 1.71 -4.53 -8.12
N ASP A 72 2.65 -3.97 -8.88
CA ASP A 72 3.88 -4.67 -9.22
C ASP A 72 4.91 -4.56 -8.08
N PHE A 73 4.66 -5.30 -7.01
CA PHE A 73 5.56 -5.32 -5.85
C PHE A 73 6.93 -5.92 -6.22
N VAL A 74 6.96 -6.87 -7.17
CA VAL A 74 8.21 -7.48 -7.64
C VAL A 74 9.06 -6.45 -8.38
N GLY A 75 8.46 -5.66 -9.29
CA GLY A 75 9.17 -4.56 -9.95
C GLY A 75 9.60 -3.47 -8.96
N PHE A 76 8.76 -3.14 -7.99
CA PHE A 76 9.10 -2.19 -6.93
C PHE A 76 10.32 -2.61 -6.10
N LEU A 77 10.43 -3.90 -5.76
CA LEU A 77 11.61 -4.43 -5.09
C LEU A 77 12.84 -4.50 -6.00
N ALA A 78 12.64 -4.83 -7.29
CA ALA A 78 13.73 -4.96 -8.26
C ALA A 78 14.41 -3.62 -8.59
N ASP A 79 13.70 -2.51 -8.47
CA ASP A 79 14.24 -1.16 -8.65
C ASP A 79 15.10 -0.71 -7.45
N ARG A 80 14.95 -1.36 -6.29
CA ARG A 80 15.61 -1.01 -5.03
C ARG A 80 16.83 -1.88 -4.74
N ASN A 81 17.79 -1.32 -4.00
CA ASN A 81 18.96 -2.07 -3.54
C ASN A 81 18.60 -2.97 -2.34
N VAL A 82 19.41 -4.01 -2.08
CA VAL A 82 19.16 -4.93 -0.97
C VAL A 82 19.09 -4.21 0.38
N ASP A 83 19.95 -3.21 0.61
CA ASP A 83 19.94 -2.38 1.82
C ASP A 83 18.66 -1.55 1.95
N GLU A 84 18.10 -1.07 0.84
CA GLU A 84 16.85 -0.30 0.83
C GLU A 84 15.63 -1.19 1.05
N VAL A 85 15.66 -2.40 0.50
CA VAL A 85 14.63 -3.43 0.74
C VAL A 85 14.62 -3.85 2.21
N ILE A 86 15.80 -4.04 2.81
CA ILE A 86 15.94 -4.37 4.22
C ILE A 86 15.46 -3.22 5.11
N ASN A 87 15.84 -1.97 4.82
CA ASN A 87 15.42 -0.80 5.61
C ASN A 87 14.03 -0.26 5.24
N MET A 88 13.25 -1.03 4.50
CA MET A 88 11.94 -0.62 4.04
C MET A 88 10.97 -0.43 5.20
N ARG A 89 10.09 0.54 5.07
CA ARG A 89 9.04 0.84 6.04
C ARG A 89 7.67 0.50 5.49
N VAL A 90 6.75 0.21 6.40
CA VAL A 90 5.36 -0.08 6.05
C VAL A 90 4.74 1.09 5.27
N GLY A 91 5.03 2.33 5.66
CA GLY A 91 4.52 3.52 5.00
C GLY A 91 4.97 3.68 3.54
N GLU A 92 6.16 3.21 3.18
CA GLU A 92 6.61 3.23 1.78
C GLU A 92 5.76 2.29 0.92
N VAL A 93 5.47 1.09 1.44
CA VAL A 93 4.65 0.09 0.76
C VAL A 93 3.20 0.57 0.66
N VAL A 94 2.66 1.13 1.74
CA VAL A 94 1.29 1.68 1.76
C VAL A 94 1.15 2.80 0.75
N SER A 95 2.09 3.74 0.70
CA SER A 95 2.07 4.85 -0.25
C SER A 95 2.20 4.37 -1.69
N PHE A 96 3.05 3.38 -1.96
CA PHE A 96 3.19 2.76 -3.29
C PHE A 96 1.88 2.11 -3.75
N ILE A 97 1.25 1.30 -2.90
CA ILE A 97 -0.03 0.66 -3.23
C ILE A 97 -1.13 1.69 -3.44
N ALA A 98 -1.19 2.74 -2.60
CA ALA A 98 -2.19 3.79 -2.73
C ALA A 98 -2.07 4.56 -4.06
N ASP A 99 -0.84 4.72 -4.56
CA ASP A 99 -0.57 5.32 -5.88
C ASP A 99 -1.06 4.42 -7.01
N CYS A 100 -0.77 3.11 -6.95
CA CYS A 100 -1.27 2.13 -7.93
C CYS A 100 -2.81 2.03 -7.94
N LEU A 101 -3.45 2.16 -6.77
CA LEU A 101 -4.91 2.07 -6.60
C LEU A 101 -5.64 3.39 -6.86
N THR A 102 -4.92 4.51 -6.98
CA THR A 102 -5.48 5.78 -7.44
C THR A 102 -5.48 5.77 -8.96
N PRO A 103 -6.60 5.46 -9.62
CA PRO A 103 -6.67 5.72 -11.06
C PRO A 103 -6.47 7.23 -11.28
N PRO A 104 -5.79 7.65 -12.37
CA PRO A 104 -5.93 9.02 -12.82
C PRO A 104 -7.42 9.24 -13.01
N GLN A 105 -8.02 10.10 -12.19
CA GLN A 105 -9.41 10.49 -12.32
C GLN A 105 -9.61 10.78 -13.82
N PRO A 106 -10.48 10.05 -14.54
CA PRO A 106 -10.82 10.49 -15.88
C PRO A 106 -11.46 11.85 -15.66
N SER A 107 -10.75 12.92 -16.01
CA SER A 107 -11.29 14.26 -16.06
C SER A 107 -12.63 14.13 -16.78
N GLU A 108 -13.74 14.33 -16.08
CA GLU A 108 -15.04 14.45 -16.72
C GLU A 108 -14.85 15.43 -17.89
N PRO A 109 -15.07 15.02 -19.14
CA PRO A 109 -15.14 15.99 -20.23
C PRO A 109 -16.32 16.90 -19.89
N SER A 110 -16.02 18.18 -19.67
CA SER A 110 -16.96 19.27 -19.40
C SER A 110 -18.31 19.11 -20.09
N GLU A 111 -19.41 18.97 -19.34
CA GLU A 111 -20.74 19.37 -19.85
C GLU A 111 -20.77 20.91 -19.93
N PRO A 112 -21.19 21.56 -21.03
CA PRO A 112 -22.63 21.62 -21.39
C PRO A 112 -22.99 21.87 -22.89
N SER A 113 -24.28 21.65 -23.23
CA SER A 113 -25.07 22.27 -24.34
C SER A 113 -25.32 21.45 -25.63
N GLU A 114 -26.55 20.94 -25.79
CA GLU A 114 -27.51 21.51 -26.74
C GLU A 114 -28.95 21.05 -26.41
N PRO A 115 -29.96 21.94 -26.36
CA PRO A 115 -31.34 21.54 -26.22
C PRO A 115 -31.84 21.07 -27.60
N SER A 116 -31.77 19.78 -27.88
CA SER A 116 -32.47 19.22 -29.03
C SER A 116 -33.93 18.95 -28.64
N ARG A 117 -34.78 19.96 -28.80
CA ARG A 117 -36.23 19.74 -28.87
C ARG A 117 -36.79 20.43 -30.09
N SER A 118 -37.25 19.57 -30.99
CA SER A 118 -37.83 19.79 -32.32
C SER A 118 -39.12 20.60 -32.33
#